data_AF-A0A6I9PQ48-F1
#
_entry.id   AF-A0A6I9PQ48-F1
#
_cell.length_a   1.000
_cell.length_b   1.000
_cell.length_c   1.000
_cell.angle_alpha   90.00
_cell.angle_beta   90.00
_cell.angle_gamma   90.00
#
_symmetry.space_group_name_H-M   'P 1'
#
loop_
_entity.id
_entity.type
_entity.pdbx_description
1 polymer ?
#
loop_
_entity_poly.entity_id
_entity_poly.type
_entity_poly.pdbx_seq_one_letter_code
_entity_poly.pdbx_strand_id
1 'polypeptide(L)'
;MHYHMQNEEYGKVVEACKRYGEQEGCLWEQALGYFARKEEDCKAYISEVLHHIDQNNLMPPLLVVQTLAHNSTATLSVIKDYLINKLQRESQQIEEDERKIHKYREETGHLRSEIEELKTSAKIFQKTKCNMCNSPLELPSVHFLCSHSFHQHCFESYAESEAECPTCTPENRKVMDMLRAQDQKRELHEHFNKQLRSSNDGFSVVADYFGRGVFNKLTLVTDPPGSKTVGSLEVNLQRDLLIQTKRNS
;
A
#
# COMPACT_ATOMS: atom_id res chain seq x y z
N MET A 1 24.69 11.80 28.54
CA MET A 1 24.59 12.95 27.61
C MET A 1 24.69 14.29 28.34
N HIS A 2 23.84 14.59 29.34
CA HIS A 2 23.93 15.85 30.13
C HIS A 2 25.28 16.08 30.82
N TYR A 3 25.95 15.02 31.31
CA TYR A 3 27.30 15.11 31.87
C TYR A 3 28.34 15.62 30.85
N HIS A 4 28.30 15.13 29.61
CA HIS A 4 29.20 15.58 28.53
C HIS A 4 28.88 17.01 28.06
N MET A 5 27.60 17.40 28.08
CA MET A 5 27.16 18.77 27.77
C MET A 5 27.63 19.78 28.83
N GLN A 6 27.63 19.39 30.11
CA GLN A 6 28.11 20.24 31.21
C GLN A 6 29.63 20.39 31.20
N ASN A 7 30.35 19.39 30.71
CA ASN A 7 31.82 19.39 30.60
C ASN A 7 32.34 19.90 29.24
N GLU A 8 31.45 20.41 28.37
CA GLU A 8 31.78 20.97 27.04
C GLU A 8 32.51 19.98 26.10
N GLU A 9 32.25 18.68 26.26
CA GLU A 9 32.86 17.62 25.46
C GLU A 9 32.07 17.39 24.16
N TYR A 10 32.13 18.33 23.21
CA TYR A 10 31.30 18.35 21.98
C TYR A 10 31.34 17.04 21.18
N GLY A 11 32.54 16.46 20.98
CA GLY A 11 32.69 15.19 20.26
C GLY A 11 32.02 14.01 20.96
N LYS A 12 32.04 13.97 22.29
CA LYS A 12 31.42 12.89 23.07
C LYS A 12 29.90 13.02 23.11
N VAL A 13 29.36 14.23 22.96
CA VAL A 13 27.90 14.45 22.81
C VAL A 13 27.41 13.81 21.51
N VAL A 14 28.08 14.08 20.38
CA VAL A 14 27.74 13.45 19.09
C VAL A 14 27.94 11.94 19.13
N GLU A 15 29.02 11.46 19.75
CA GLU A 15 29.27 10.02 19.87
C GLU A 15 28.21 9.32 20.73
N ALA A 16 27.73 9.96 21.81
CA ALA A 16 26.62 9.46 22.60
C ALA A 16 25.31 9.44 21.80
N CYS A 17 25.02 10.47 20.99
CA CYS A 17 23.88 10.48 20.08
C CYS A 17 23.99 9.38 19.01
N LYS A 18 25.18 9.09 18.48
CA LYS A 18 25.37 7.98 17.53
C LYS A 18 25.14 6.61 18.19
N ARG A 19 25.56 6.43 19.44
CA ARG A 19 25.39 5.14 20.15
C ARG A 19 23.97 4.87 20.61
N TYR A 20 23.24 5.89 21.04
CA TYR A 20 21.92 5.72 21.67
C TYR A 20 20.76 6.37 20.90
N GLY A 21 21.06 7.17 19.87
CA GLY A 21 20.05 7.95 19.15
C GLY A 21 19.16 7.16 18.21
N GLU A 22 19.48 5.90 17.90
CA GLU A 22 18.54 4.98 17.23
C GLU A 22 17.44 4.49 18.18
N GLN A 23 17.73 4.39 19.48
CA GLN A 23 16.75 3.98 20.50
C GLN A 23 15.99 5.18 21.05
N GLU A 24 16.67 6.32 21.21
CA GLU A 24 16.08 7.56 21.71
C GLU A 24 16.34 8.73 20.75
N GLY A 25 15.43 8.92 19.78
CA GLY A 25 15.51 10.01 18.80
C GLY A 25 15.53 11.40 19.43
N CYS A 26 14.94 11.57 20.62
CA CYS A 26 14.93 12.82 21.38
C CYS A 26 16.33 13.31 21.78
N LEU A 27 17.34 12.42 21.80
CA LEU A 27 18.74 12.79 22.06
C LEU A 27 19.30 13.72 20.98
N TRP A 28 18.89 13.54 19.72
CA TRP A 28 19.31 14.41 18.62
C TRP A 28 18.66 15.79 18.71
N GLU A 29 17.40 15.87 19.16
CA GLU A 29 16.72 17.15 19.40
C GLU A 29 17.40 17.96 20.52
N GLN A 30 17.75 17.28 21.62
CA GLN A 30 18.46 17.87 22.75
C GLN A 30 19.88 18.31 22.36
N ALA A 31 20.58 17.52 21.55
CA ALA A 31 21.89 17.88 21.02
C ALA A 31 21.81 19.13 20.12
N LEU A 32 20.82 19.19 19.22
CA LEU A 32 20.59 20.35 18.37
C LEU A 32 20.30 21.60 19.22
N GLY A 33 19.42 21.50 20.23
CA GLY A 33 19.12 22.61 21.14
C GLY A 33 20.33 23.09 21.94
N TYR A 34 21.25 22.18 22.30
CA TYR A 34 22.48 22.54 23.00
C TYR A 34 23.51 23.23 22.11
N PHE A 35 23.80 22.66 20.93
CA PHE A 35 24.73 23.28 19.99
C PHE A 35 24.18 24.61 19.47
N ALA A 36 22.87 24.78 19.38
CA ALA A 36 22.25 26.05 19.03
C ALA A 36 22.55 27.17 20.05
N ARG A 37 22.68 26.85 21.35
CA ARG A 37 22.91 27.83 22.44
C ARG A 37 24.37 28.28 22.59
N LYS A 38 25.31 27.63 21.92
CA LYS A 38 26.73 27.93 22.05
C LYS A 38 27.17 28.89 20.94
N GLU A 39 27.86 29.96 21.31
CA GLU A 39 28.36 30.99 20.37
C GLU A 39 29.68 30.59 19.68
N GLU A 40 30.37 29.57 20.19
CA GLU A 40 31.60 29.04 19.61
C GLU A 40 31.34 28.22 18.34
N ASP A 41 32.40 27.99 17.55
CA ASP A 41 32.48 27.44 16.18
C ASP A 41 31.90 26.02 16.00
N CYS A 42 30.66 25.79 16.44
CA CYS A 42 29.94 24.52 16.48
C CYS A 42 29.26 24.18 15.15
N LYS A 43 29.55 24.93 14.07
CA LYS A 43 28.89 24.77 12.76
C LYS A 43 29.01 23.35 12.22
N ALA A 44 30.20 22.74 12.34
CA ALA A 44 30.43 21.37 11.89
C ALA A 44 29.55 20.35 12.64
N TYR A 45 29.43 20.50 13.97
CA TYR A 45 28.60 19.63 14.80
C TYR A 45 27.10 19.84 14.55
N ILE A 46 26.66 21.07 14.31
CA ILE A 46 25.27 21.37 13.93
C ILE A 46 24.93 20.72 12.59
N SER A 47 25.79 20.85 11.58
CA SER A 47 25.57 20.21 10.27
C SER A 47 25.53 18.68 10.39
N GLU A 48 26.38 18.07 11.21
CA GLU A 48 26.37 16.63 11.45
C GLU A 48 25.09 16.17 12.16
N VAL A 49 24.64 16.89 13.19
CA VAL A 49 23.37 16.61 13.89
C VAL A 49 22.18 16.79 12.95
N LEU A 50 22.14 17.86 12.15
CA LEU A 50 21.08 18.09 11.15
C LEU A 50 21.03 16.98 10.10
N HIS A 51 22.18 16.45 9.70
CA HIS A 51 22.24 15.32 8.76
C HIS A 51 21.58 14.07 9.34
N HIS A 52 21.88 13.74 10.61
CA HIS A 52 21.26 12.59 11.28
C HIS A 52 19.76 12.80 11.55
N ILE A 53 19.34 14.02 11.85
CA ILE A 53 17.93 14.38 11.98
C ILE A 53 17.20 14.23 10.64
N ASP A 54 17.81 14.65 9.52
CA ASP A 54 17.22 14.49 8.18
C ASP A 54 17.08 13.01 7.80
N GLN A 55 18.16 12.24 7.96
CA GLN A 55 18.20 10.83 7.56
C GLN A 55 17.14 9.99 8.27
N ASN A 56 16.91 10.27 9.56
CA ASN A 56 15.98 9.52 10.39
C ASN A 56 14.60 10.18 10.51
N ASN A 57 14.35 11.29 9.80
CA ASN A 57 13.10 12.07 9.89
C ASN A 57 12.67 12.40 11.32
N LEU A 58 13.63 12.73 12.20
CA LEU A 58 13.37 12.88 13.64
C LEU A 58 12.60 14.15 13.99
N MET A 59 12.74 15.20 13.18
CA MET A 59 12.09 16.49 13.43
C MET A 59 11.52 17.09 12.15
N PRO A 60 10.33 17.72 12.21
CA PRO A 60 9.84 18.55 11.13
C PRO A 60 10.78 19.73 10.84
N PRO A 61 10.93 20.16 9.57
CA PRO A 61 11.79 21.29 9.21
C PRO A 61 11.44 22.58 9.96
N LEU A 62 10.15 22.80 10.22
CA LEU A 62 9.67 23.94 10.99
C LEU A 62 10.20 23.93 12.43
N LEU A 63 10.22 22.77 13.08
CA LEU A 63 10.72 22.62 14.44
C LEU A 63 12.23 22.84 14.51
N VAL A 64 12.98 22.38 13.49
CA VAL A 64 14.42 22.66 13.36
C VAL A 64 14.69 24.17 13.28
N VAL A 65 13.94 24.88 12.43
CA VAL A 65 14.05 26.34 12.29
C VAL A 65 13.72 27.04 13.61
N GLN A 66 12.64 26.63 14.29
CA GLN A 66 12.23 27.24 15.56
C GLN A 66 13.28 27.04 16.66
N THR A 67 13.83 25.84 16.78
CA THR A 67 14.89 25.52 17.75
C THR A 67 16.14 26.35 17.52
N LEU A 68 16.55 26.57 16.27
CA LEU A 68 17.72 27.38 15.94
C LEU A 68 17.47 28.88 16.07
N ALA A 69 16.26 29.35 15.72
CA ALA A 69 15.89 30.76 15.81
C ALA A 69 15.79 31.26 17.26
N HIS A 70 15.33 30.42 18.20
CA HIS A 70 15.21 30.80 19.61
C HIS A 70 16.53 30.78 20.39
N ASN A 71 17.51 29.99 19.93
CA ASN A 71 18.64 29.64 20.77
C ASN A 71 19.99 30.15 20.25
N SER A 72 20.09 30.65 19.01
CA SER A 72 21.40 30.80 18.36
C SER A 72 21.77 32.22 17.90
N THR A 73 23.08 32.47 17.90
CA THR A 73 23.81 33.40 17.01
C THR A 73 24.17 32.73 15.67
N ALA A 74 23.73 31.48 15.43
CA ALA A 74 24.04 30.73 14.23
C ALA A 74 23.34 31.33 13.02
N THR A 75 24.14 31.71 12.02
CA THR A 75 23.64 32.28 10.78
C THR A 75 22.80 31.27 10.00
N LEU A 76 21.66 31.72 9.46
CA LEU A 76 20.75 30.98 8.56
C LEU A 76 21.47 30.19 7.45
N SER A 77 22.71 30.55 7.12
CA SER A 77 23.59 29.84 6.19
C SER A 77 23.80 28.36 6.53
N VAL A 78 23.83 27.97 7.80
CA VAL A 78 24.10 26.55 8.20
C VAL A 78 22.92 25.64 7.85
N ILE A 79 21.70 26.17 7.81
CA ILE A 79 20.48 25.38 7.58
C ILE A 79 19.88 25.54 6.18
N LYS A 80 20.37 26.50 5.41
CA LYS A 80 19.85 26.79 4.07
C LYS A 80 19.88 25.54 3.18
N ASP A 81 21.01 24.85 3.14
CA ASP A 81 21.17 23.66 2.30
C ASP A 81 20.31 22.49 2.79
N TYR A 82 20.16 22.32 4.11
CA TYR A 82 19.25 21.35 4.71
C TYR A 82 17.80 21.60 4.27
N LEU A 83 17.31 22.84 4.40
CA LEU A 83 15.93 23.20 4.04
C LEU A 83 15.67 23.05 2.55
N ILE A 84 16.60 23.50 1.69
CA ILE A 84 16.46 23.36 0.23
C ILE A 84 16.38 21.88 -0.15
N ASN A 85 17.30 21.06 0.34
CA ASN A 85 17.32 19.62 0.02
C ASN A 85 16.08 18.90 0.53
N LYS A 86 15.59 19.25 1.73
CA LYS A 86 14.37 18.66 2.29
C LYS A 86 13.14 18.99 1.44
N LEU A 87 12.93 20.27 1.18
CA LEU A 87 11.77 20.76 0.42
C LEU A 87 11.77 20.23 -1.02
N GLN A 88 12.95 20.11 -1.65
CA GLN A 88 13.07 19.49 -2.97
C GLN A 88 12.70 18.01 -2.94
N ARG A 89 13.16 17.25 -1.93
CA ARG A 89 12.83 15.83 -1.78
C ARG A 89 11.33 15.61 -1.54
N GLU A 90 10.73 16.42 -0.66
CA GLU A 90 9.29 16.39 -0.40
C GLU A 90 8.49 16.76 -1.66
N SER A 91 8.93 17.76 -2.43
CA SER A 91 8.27 18.15 -3.68
C SER A 91 8.33 17.04 -4.74
N GLN A 92 9.48 16.36 -4.87
CA GLN A 92 9.64 15.21 -5.76
C GLN A 92 8.72 14.05 -5.34
N GLN A 93 8.64 13.78 -4.04
CA GLN A 93 7.76 12.73 -3.52
C GLN A 93 6.29 13.03 -3.81
N ILE A 94 5.84 14.28 -3.62
CA ILE A 94 4.48 14.72 -3.98
C ILE A 94 4.21 14.46 -5.46
N GLU A 95 5.13 14.85 -6.34
CA GLU A 95 4.97 14.68 -7.78
C GLU A 95 4.90 13.20 -8.20
N GLU A 96 5.71 12.33 -7.59
CA GLU A 96 5.67 10.89 -7.82
C GLU A 96 4.36 10.27 -7.36
N ASP A 97 3.86 10.68 -6.19
CA ASP A 97 2.62 10.16 -5.62
C ASP A 97 1.40 10.65 -6.43
N GLU A 98 1.39 11.90 -6.89
CA GLU A 98 0.37 12.41 -7.82
C GLU A 98 0.36 11.62 -9.14
N ARG A 99 1.53 11.32 -9.70
CA ARG A 99 1.66 10.49 -10.90
C ARG A 99 1.09 9.09 -10.70
N LYS A 100 1.39 8.43 -9.56
CA LYS A 100 0.83 7.12 -9.21
C LYS A 100 -0.69 7.18 -9.05
N ILE A 101 -1.21 8.20 -8.36
CA ILE A 101 -2.65 8.40 -8.17
C ILE A 101 -3.36 8.51 -9.52
N HIS A 102 -2.81 9.31 -10.45
CA HIS A 102 -3.40 9.46 -11.78
C HIS A 102 -3.45 8.13 -12.53
N LYS A 103 -2.33 7.40 -12.58
CA LYS A 103 -2.23 6.09 -13.22
C LYS A 103 -3.24 5.09 -12.62
N TYR A 104 -3.29 4.96 -11.30
CA TYR A 104 -4.22 4.02 -10.66
C TYR A 104 -5.68 4.38 -10.88
N ARG A 105 -6.03 5.67 -10.97
CA ARG A 105 -7.40 6.11 -11.29
C ARG A 105 -7.80 5.73 -12.71
N GLU A 106 -6.90 5.92 -13.66
CA GLU A 106 -7.12 5.55 -15.06
C GLU A 106 -7.29 4.03 -15.21
N GLU A 107 -6.38 3.24 -14.65
CA GLU A 107 -6.45 1.78 -14.66
C GLU A 107 -7.73 1.27 -13.99
N THR A 108 -8.11 1.85 -12.83
CA THR A 108 -9.37 1.49 -12.15
C THR A 108 -10.60 1.83 -13.00
N GLY A 109 -10.58 2.98 -13.67
CA GLY A 109 -11.65 3.39 -14.58
C GLY A 109 -11.79 2.42 -15.75
N HIS A 110 -10.67 2.06 -16.38
CA HIS A 110 -10.62 1.10 -17.47
C HIS A 110 -11.17 -0.28 -17.03
N LEU A 111 -10.69 -0.82 -15.91
CA LEU A 111 -11.14 -2.11 -15.39
C LEU A 111 -12.64 -2.12 -15.07
N ARG A 112 -13.18 -1.03 -14.54
CA ARG A 112 -14.63 -0.91 -14.29
C ARG A 112 -15.44 -0.94 -15.58
N SER A 113 -14.99 -0.22 -16.60
CA SER A 113 -15.62 -0.25 -17.92
C SER A 113 -15.57 -1.64 -18.54
N GLU A 114 -14.43 -2.33 -18.44
CA GLU A 114 -14.27 -3.70 -18.93
C GLU A 114 -15.20 -4.68 -18.20
N ILE A 115 -15.35 -4.56 -16.89
CA ILE A 115 -16.31 -5.36 -16.11
C ILE A 115 -17.75 -5.13 -16.59
N GLU A 116 -18.12 -3.87 -16.85
CA GLU A 116 -19.47 -3.55 -17.31
C GLU A 116 -19.75 -4.08 -18.73
N GLU A 117 -18.76 -3.95 -19.62
CA GLU A 117 -18.83 -4.51 -20.97
C GLU A 117 -19.00 -6.04 -20.92
N LEU A 118 -18.19 -6.73 -20.12
CA LEU A 118 -18.27 -8.19 -19.95
C LEU A 118 -19.63 -8.67 -19.39
N LYS A 119 -20.31 -7.84 -18.59
CA LYS A 119 -21.62 -8.16 -18.01
C LYS A 119 -22.80 -7.91 -18.95
N THR A 120 -22.71 -6.88 -19.79
CA THR A 120 -23.86 -6.35 -20.54
C THR A 120 -23.80 -6.64 -22.03
N SER A 121 -22.59 -6.87 -22.58
CA SER A 121 -22.36 -6.95 -24.01
C SER A 121 -21.97 -8.36 -24.44
N ALA A 122 -22.46 -8.77 -25.61
CA ALA A 122 -22.06 -10.04 -26.21
C ALA A 122 -20.59 -9.96 -26.68
N LYS A 123 -19.77 -10.93 -26.28
CA LYS A 123 -18.35 -10.99 -26.65
C LYS A 123 -18.15 -11.85 -27.90
N ILE A 124 -17.47 -11.31 -28.91
CA ILE A 124 -17.14 -12.04 -30.14
C ILE A 124 -15.79 -12.74 -29.98
N PHE A 125 -15.76 -14.06 -30.17
CA PHE A 125 -14.52 -14.84 -30.17
C PHE A 125 -14.00 -15.01 -31.61
N GLN A 126 -12.92 -14.30 -31.94
CA GLN A 126 -12.33 -14.34 -33.29
C GLN A 126 -11.08 -15.25 -33.37
N LYS A 127 -10.67 -15.89 -32.27
CA LYS A 127 -9.48 -16.75 -32.27
C LYS A 127 -9.72 -18.00 -33.12
N THR A 128 -8.80 -18.23 -34.05
CA THR A 128 -8.84 -19.36 -34.99
C THR A 128 -7.96 -20.54 -34.58
N LYS A 129 -7.30 -20.47 -33.41
CA LYS A 129 -6.40 -21.51 -32.90
C LYS A 129 -6.74 -21.87 -31.46
N CYS A 130 -6.57 -23.15 -31.14
CA CYS A 130 -6.68 -23.64 -29.77
C CYS A 130 -5.51 -23.18 -28.91
N ASN A 131 -5.79 -22.64 -27.73
CA ASN A 131 -4.80 -22.14 -26.80
C ASN A 131 -3.97 -23.24 -26.10
N MET A 132 -4.34 -24.51 -26.26
CA MET A 132 -3.60 -25.64 -25.70
C MET A 132 -2.69 -26.33 -26.72
N CYS A 133 -3.21 -26.70 -27.90
CA CYS A 133 -2.46 -27.43 -28.91
C CYS A 133 -1.95 -26.57 -30.08
N ASN A 134 -2.34 -25.28 -30.14
CA ASN A 134 -2.03 -24.33 -31.22
C ASN A 134 -2.50 -24.71 -32.64
N SER A 135 -3.20 -25.83 -32.80
CA SER A 135 -3.84 -26.21 -34.06
C SER A 135 -5.05 -25.32 -34.38
N PRO A 136 -5.47 -25.26 -35.66
CA PRO A 136 -6.71 -24.61 -36.04
C PRO A 136 -7.88 -25.08 -35.16
N LEU A 137 -8.67 -24.12 -34.68
CA LEU A 137 -9.80 -24.39 -33.81
C LEU A 137 -10.91 -25.02 -34.63
N GLU A 138 -11.40 -26.17 -34.16
CA GLU A 138 -12.47 -26.94 -34.78
C GLU A 138 -13.60 -27.12 -33.76
N LEU A 139 -14.82 -27.29 -34.27
CA LEU A 139 -15.98 -27.54 -33.41
C LEU A 139 -16.01 -29.02 -33.00
N PRO A 140 -16.43 -29.33 -31.75
CA PRO A 140 -16.89 -28.39 -30.72
C PRO A 140 -15.74 -27.67 -29.96
N SER A 141 -15.96 -26.40 -29.63
CA SER A 141 -14.99 -25.53 -28.94
C SER A 141 -15.58 -24.89 -27.67
N VAL A 142 -14.70 -24.61 -26.71
CA VAL A 142 -15.01 -23.94 -25.44
C VAL A 142 -14.29 -22.59 -25.42
N HIS A 143 -15.02 -21.52 -25.06
CA HIS A 143 -14.52 -20.16 -25.05
C HIS A 143 -14.75 -19.51 -23.68
N PHE A 144 -13.73 -18.82 -23.17
CA PHE A 144 -13.79 -18.07 -21.92
C PHE A 144 -13.78 -16.57 -22.18
N LEU A 145 -14.43 -15.78 -21.33
CA LEU A 145 -14.47 -14.31 -21.46
C LEU A 145 -13.10 -13.62 -21.38
N CYS A 146 -12.06 -14.31 -20.88
CA CYS A 146 -10.66 -13.89 -21.03
C CYS A 146 -10.12 -14.04 -22.46
N SER A 147 -10.99 -14.38 -23.42
CA SER A 147 -10.71 -14.60 -24.84
C SER A 147 -9.81 -15.80 -25.13
N HIS A 148 -9.64 -16.74 -24.20
CA HIS A 148 -9.00 -18.03 -24.48
C HIS A 148 -10.00 -19.00 -25.07
N SER A 149 -9.56 -19.75 -26.09
CA SER A 149 -10.40 -20.67 -26.85
C SER A 149 -9.71 -22.03 -26.96
N PHE A 150 -10.45 -23.10 -26.76
CA PHE A 150 -9.93 -24.46 -26.72
C PHE A 150 -10.83 -25.39 -27.52
N HIS A 151 -10.25 -26.44 -28.12
CA HIS A 151 -11.07 -27.59 -28.52
C HIS A 151 -11.71 -28.20 -27.26
N GLN A 152 -12.94 -28.70 -27.36
CA GLN A 152 -13.61 -29.35 -26.23
C GLN A 152 -12.73 -30.46 -25.63
N HIS A 153 -12.15 -31.32 -26.47
CA HIS A 153 -11.29 -32.41 -26.00
C HIS A 153 -9.99 -31.91 -25.33
N CYS A 154 -9.38 -30.83 -25.84
CA CYS A 154 -8.21 -30.22 -25.22
C CYS A 154 -8.57 -29.55 -23.89
N PHE A 155 -9.79 -29.04 -23.74
CA PHE A 155 -10.26 -28.49 -22.47
C PHE A 155 -10.47 -29.60 -21.44
N GLU A 156 -11.24 -30.64 -21.78
CA GLU A 156 -11.54 -31.78 -20.89
C GLU A 156 -10.29 -32.52 -20.41
N SER A 157 -9.24 -32.58 -21.24
CA SER A 157 -8.00 -33.30 -20.88
C SER A 157 -7.11 -32.53 -19.91
N TYR A 158 -7.22 -31.19 -19.82
CA TYR A 158 -6.26 -30.34 -19.11
C TYR A 158 -6.91 -29.42 -18.07
N ALA A 159 -8.22 -29.19 -18.13
CA ALA A 159 -8.91 -28.34 -17.17
C ALA A 159 -9.21 -29.10 -15.87
N GLU A 160 -8.92 -28.47 -14.74
CA GLU A 160 -9.26 -29.00 -13.41
C GLU A 160 -10.74 -28.73 -13.05
N SER A 161 -11.39 -27.77 -13.73
CA SER A 161 -12.77 -27.33 -13.48
C SER A 161 -13.43 -26.86 -14.77
N GLU A 162 -14.71 -27.18 -14.95
CA GLU A 162 -15.51 -26.77 -16.13
C GLU A 162 -15.72 -25.24 -16.21
N ALA A 163 -15.59 -24.54 -15.08
CA ALA A 163 -15.82 -23.10 -15.00
C ALA A 163 -14.55 -22.25 -15.14
N GLU A 164 -13.36 -22.87 -15.24
CA GLU A 164 -12.09 -22.16 -15.19
C GLU A 164 -11.25 -22.33 -16.45
N CYS A 165 -10.66 -21.23 -16.91
CA CYS A 165 -9.75 -21.24 -18.05
C CYS A 165 -8.39 -21.85 -17.65
N PRO A 166 -7.95 -22.99 -18.22
CA PRO A 166 -6.72 -23.67 -17.81
C PRO A 166 -5.46 -22.80 -18.00
N THR A 167 -5.48 -21.85 -18.94
CA THR A 167 -4.37 -20.90 -19.14
C THR A 167 -4.30 -19.83 -18.04
N CYS A 168 -5.43 -19.42 -17.47
CA CYS A 168 -5.50 -18.34 -16.47
C CYS A 168 -5.54 -18.85 -15.03
N THR A 169 -6.04 -20.07 -14.80
CA THR A 169 -6.18 -20.67 -13.47
C THR A 169 -4.91 -20.60 -12.62
N PRO A 170 -3.69 -20.89 -13.13
CA PRO A 170 -2.50 -20.86 -12.28
C PRO A 170 -2.22 -19.49 -11.67
N GLU A 171 -2.33 -18.41 -12.45
CA GLU A 171 -2.13 -17.05 -11.97
C GLU A 171 -3.31 -16.57 -11.11
N ASN A 172 -4.54 -16.88 -11.53
CA ASN A 172 -5.74 -16.54 -10.75
C ASN A 172 -5.71 -17.22 -9.37
N ARG A 173 -5.26 -18.47 -9.27
CA ARG A 173 -5.13 -19.21 -8.01
C ARG A 173 -4.16 -18.50 -7.05
N LYS A 174 -3.00 -18.04 -7.53
CA LYS A 174 -2.06 -17.25 -6.70
C LYS A 174 -2.72 -16.01 -6.12
N VAL A 175 -3.48 -15.27 -6.95
CA VAL A 175 -4.22 -14.09 -6.50
C VAL A 175 -5.27 -14.46 -5.45
N MET A 176 -6.06 -15.49 -5.71
CA MET A 176 -7.10 -15.97 -4.79
C MET A 176 -6.52 -16.45 -3.46
N ASP A 177 -5.39 -17.15 -3.48
CA ASP A 177 -4.71 -17.61 -2.27
C ASP A 177 -4.12 -16.45 -1.47
N MET A 178 -3.58 -15.42 -2.14
CA MET A 178 -3.17 -14.17 -1.48
C MET A 178 -4.35 -13.49 -0.78
N LEU A 179 -5.51 -13.38 -1.46
CA LEU A 179 -6.72 -12.79 -0.88
C LEU A 179 -7.24 -13.61 0.31
N ARG A 180 -7.20 -14.95 0.24
CA ARG A 180 -7.59 -15.84 1.36
C ARG A 180 -6.64 -15.69 2.55
N ALA A 181 -5.33 -15.69 2.31
CA ALA A 181 -4.32 -15.50 3.36
C ALA A 181 -4.47 -14.13 4.04
N GLN A 182 -4.90 -13.12 3.29
CA GLN A 182 -5.18 -11.78 3.78
C GLN A 182 -6.46 -11.73 4.62
N ASP A 183 -7.52 -12.44 4.21
CA ASP A 183 -8.76 -12.55 4.98
C ASP A 183 -8.55 -13.27 6.32
N GLN A 184 -7.73 -14.33 6.34
CA GLN A 184 -7.33 -15.02 7.58
C GLN A 184 -6.53 -14.12 8.54
N LYS A 185 -5.77 -13.16 8.02
CA LYS A 185 -5.02 -12.18 8.83
C LYS A 185 -5.90 -11.10 9.47
N ARG A 186 -7.17 -10.98 9.07
CA ARG A 186 -8.11 -9.98 9.65
C ARG A 186 -8.39 -10.25 11.13
N GLU A 187 -8.23 -11.49 11.58
CA GLU A 187 -8.47 -11.88 12.97
C GLU A 187 -7.28 -11.58 13.91
N LEU A 188 -6.16 -11.08 13.39
CA LEU A 188 -4.94 -10.81 14.17
C LEU A 188 -4.83 -9.34 14.63
N HIS A 189 -5.87 -8.83 15.28
CA HIS A 189 -5.86 -7.47 15.88
C HIS A 189 -4.71 -7.25 16.89
N GLU A 190 -4.28 -8.28 17.60
CA GLU A 190 -3.13 -8.18 18.50
C GLU A 190 -1.81 -7.94 17.78
N HIS A 191 -1.63 -8.53 16.59
CA HIS A 191 -0.42 -8.36 15.81
C HIS A 191 -0.30 -6.93 15.26
N PHE A 192 -1.42 -6.37 14.79
CA PHE A 192 -1.50 -4.97 14.39
C PHE A 192 -1.14 -4.03 15.55
N ASN A 193 -1.76 -4.22 16.71
CA ASN A 193 -1.48 -3.38 17.89
C ASN A 193 -0.02 -3.47 18.34
N LYS A 194 0.60 -4.66 18.24
CA LYS A 194 2.02 -4.83 18.54
C LYS A 194 2.90 -4.07 17.54
N GLN A 195 2.65 -4.22 16.23
CA GLN A 195 3.40 -3.51 15.20
C GLN A 195 3.24 -1.99 15.31
N LEU A 196 2.02 -1.50 15.55
CA LEU A 196 1.73 -0.09 15.68
C LEU A 196 2.48 0.52 16.88
N ARG A 197 2.55 -0.19 18.01
CA ARG A 197 3.28 0.26 19.21
C ARG A 197 4.80 0.25 19.04
N SER A 198 5.32 -0.59 18.16
CA SER A 198 6.76 -0.72 17.91
C SER A 198 7.25 0.05 16.69
N SER A 199 6.36 0.67 15.90
CA SER A 199 6.72 1.36 14.66
C SER A 199 7.04 2.83 14.93
N ASN A 200 8.09 3.33 14.27
CA ASN A 200 8.40 4.76 14.23
C ASN A 200 7.44 5.54 13.32
N ASP A 201 6.83 4.86 12.34
CA ASP A 201 5.80 5.42 11.46
C ASP A 201 4.50 4.64 11.66
N GLY A 202 3.67 5.14 12.58
CA GLY A 202 2.36 4.56 12.84
C GLY A 202 1.37 4.76 11.68
N PHE A 203 1.53 5.84 10.90
CA PHE A 203 0.64 6.12 9.78
C PHE A 203 0.84 5.10 8.66
N SER A 204 2.09 4.78 8.30
CA SER A 204 2.38 3.75 7.30
C SER A 204 1.85 2.38 7.70
N VAL A 205 1.96 2.00 8.98
CA VAL A 205 1.39 0.74 9.49
C VAL A 205 -0.13 0.74 9.36
N VAL A 206 -0.80 1.84 9.72
CA VAL A 206 -2.25 1.99 9.56
C VAL A 206 -2.65 1.97 8.09
N ALA A 207 -1.90 2.65 7.22
CA ALA A 207 -2.17 2.73 5.78
C ALA A 207 -1.99 1.37 5.10
N ASP A 208 -0.93 0.62 5.44
CA ASP A 208 -0.74 -0.76 4.97
C ASP A 208 -1.84 -1.68 5.49
N TYR A 209 -2.18 -1.59 6.78
CA TYR A 209 -3.27 -2.37 7.35
C TYR A 209 -4.59 -2.05 6.65
N PHE A 210 -4.95 -0.78 6.48
CA PHE A 210 -6.15 -0.35 5.75
C PHE A 210 -6.13 -0.79 4.27
N GLY A 211 -4.99 -0.61 3.59
CA GLY A 211 -4.76 -1.04 2.21
C GLY A 211 -4.92 -2.54 2.02
N ARG A 212 -4.73 -3.33 3.08
CA ARG A 212 -5.05 -4.76 3.09
C ARG A 212 -6.55 -5.08 3.16
N GLY A 213 -7.44 -4.09 3.13
CA GLY A 213 -8.88 -4.34 3.03
C GLY A 213 -9.48 -5.03 4.26
N VAL A 214 -8.89 -4.89 5.45
CA VAL A 214 -9.34 -5.55 6.70
C VAL A 214 -10.78 -5.18 7.08
N PHE A 215 -11.26 -4.02 6.62
CA PHE A 215 -12.62 -3.55 6.81
C PHE A 215 -13.56 -3.89 5.64
N ASN A 216 -13.01 -4.28 4.49
CA ASN A 216 -13.77 -4.68 3.31
C ASN A 216 -13.93 -6.19 3.29
N LYS A 217 -15.17 -6.68 3.36
CA LYS A 217 -15.45 -8.08 3.07
C LYS A 217 -15.30 -8.26 1.56
N LEU A 218 -14.18 -8.82 1.12
CA LEU A 218 -13.99 -9.21 -0.27
C LEU A 218 -14.94 -10.37 -0.57
N THR A 219 -16.09 -10.08 -1.16
CA THR A 219 -16.98 -11.11 -1.68
C THR A 219 -16.36 -11.65 -2.96
N LEU A 220 -15.64 -12.76 -2.84
CA LEU A 220 -15.23 -13.54 -4.00
C LEU A 220 -16.50 -14.10 -4.66
N VAL A 221 -16.94 -13.48 -5.76
CA VAL A 221 -18.03 -14.01 -6.58
C VAL A 221 -17.46 -15.16 -7.40
N THR A 222 -17.38 -16.33 -6.80
CA THR A 222 -17.23 -17.58 -7.52
C THR A 222 -18.62 -18.19 -7.61
N ASP A 223 -19.15 -18.37 -8.83
CA ASP A 223 -20.35 -19.18 -8.99
C ASP A 223 -20.08 -20.57 -8.38
N PRO A 224 -20.94 -21.07 -7.47
CA PRO A 224 -20.73 -22.36 -6.86
C PRO A 224 -20.77 -23.46 -7.94
N PRO A 225 -19.90 -24.48 -7.86
CA PRO A 225 -19.93 -25.60 -8.79
C PRO A 225 -21.27 -26.33 -8.63
N GLY A 226 -22.16 -26.16 -9.62
CA GLY A 226 -23.48 -26.81 -9.65
C GLY A 226 -24.71 -25.89 -9.73
N SER A 227 -24.57 -24.57 -9.97
CA SER A 227 -25.74 -23.71 -10.16
C SER A 227 -26.46 -24.01 -11.48
N LYS A 228 -27.46 -24.89 -11.41
CA LYS A 228 -28.47 -25.04 -12.46
C LYS A 228 -29.29 -23.76 -12.54
N THR A 229 -29.26 -23.15 -13.73
CA THR A 229 -30.23 -22.21 -14.30
C THR A 229 -30.55 -20.92 -13.52
N VAL A 230 -30.15 -19.81 -14.13
CA VAL A 230 -30.66 -18.45 -13.96
C VAL A 230 -32.19 -18.48 -13.95
N GLY A 231 -32.80 -18.30 -12.78
CA GLY A 231 -34.26 -18.27 -12.62
C GLY A 231 -34.75 -18.29 -11.17
N SER A 232 -33.94 -18.79 -10.21
CA SER A 232 -34.39 -18.88 -8.81
C SER A 232 -33.98 -17.71 -7.90
N LEU A 233 -33.00 -16.89 -8.30
CA LEU A 233 -32.49 -15.79 -7.46
C LEU A 233 -33.43 -14.57 -7.41
N GLU A 234 -34.13 -14.24 -8.50
CA GLU A 234 -35.09 -13.12 -8.51
C GLU A 234 -36.32 -13.38 -7.62
N VAL A 235 -36.78 -14.64 -7.55
CA VAL A 235 -37.98 -15.01 -6.78
C VAL A 235 -37.78 -14.88 -5.27
N ASN A 236 -36.56 -15.07 -4.77
CA ASN A 236 -36.27 -14.99 -3.34
C ASN A 236 -36.08 -13.54 -2.86
N LEU A 237 -35.41 -12.70 -3.65
CA LEU A 237 -35.26 -11.27 -3.34
C LEU A 237 -36.61 -10.53 -3.33
N GLN A 238 -37.53 -10.91 -4.22
CA GLN A 238 -38.83 -10.27 -4.33
C GLN A 238 -39.82 -10.76 -3.25
N ARG A 239 -39.66 -11.98 -2.73
CA ARG A 239 -40.42 -12.48 -1.57
C ARG A 239 -40.03 -11.76 -0.27
N ASP A 240 -38.74 -11.53 -0.04
CA ASP A 240 -38.29 -10.88 1.21
C ASP A 240 -38.70 -9.40 1.28
N LEU A 241 -38.77 -8.70 0.15
CA LEU A 241 -39.28 -7.32 0.07
C LEU A 241 -40.81 -7.21 0.29
N LEU A 242 -41.57 -8.23 -0.08
CA LEU A 242 -43.04 -8.27 0.13
C LEU A 242 -43.44 -8.68 1.56
N ILE A 243 -42.57 -9.36 2.30
CA ILE A 243 -42.84 -9.76 3.70
C ILE A 243 -42.55 -8.58 4.66
N GLN A 244 -41.60 -7.71 4.34
CA GLN A 244 -41.28 -6.54 5.17
C GLN A 244 -42.29 -5.39 5.03
N THR A 245 -43.00 -5.28 3.89
CA THR A 245 -44.00 -4.23 3.66
C THR A 245 -45.35 -4.51 4.35
N LYS A 246 -45.67 -5.77 4.68
CA LYS A 246 -46.91 -6.12 5.40
C LYS A 246 -46.83 -6.00 6.93
N ARG A 247 -45.66 -5.63 7.48
CA ARG A 247 -45.45 -5.57 8.94
C ARG A 247 -45.47 -4.15 9.51
N ASN A 248 -45.61 -3.13 8.66
CA ASN A 248 -45.67 -1.71 9.03
C ASN A 248 -46.96 -1.02 8.51
N SER A 249 -48.11 -1.67 8.63
CA SER A 249 -49.43 -1.05 8.43
C SER A 249 -50.39 -1.51 9.51
#